data_AF-A0A7S0RVT4-F1
#
_entry.id   AF-A0A7S0RVT4-F1
#
_cell.length_a   1.000
_cell.length_b   1.000
_cell.length_c   1.000
_cell.angle_alpha   90.00
_cell.angle_beta   90.00
_cell.angle_gamma   90.00
#
_symmetry.space_group_name_H-M   'P 1'
#
loop_
_entity.id
_entity.type
_entity.pdbx_description
1 polymer ?
#
loop_
_entity_poly.entity_id
_entity_poly.type
_entity_poly.pdbx_seq_one_letter_code
_entity_poly.pdbx_strand_id
1 'polypeptide(L)'
;MSQNDTNATNNSSDKHTLEDHIVKSLWQGHELEQQVQDFSEDSQQLLFERMNNFVDSLTHLRESASSTTIEVPVELLAVVDRGENPDLFSVSRFEQCIERNQATKGRVTVLKEFSDSLLDAAKEAFPSEAEQYVALRKSAEETAQVEPSQPAS
;
A
#
# COMPACT_ATOMS: atom_id res chain seq x y z
N MET A 1 -10.25 -4.26 -23.88
CA MET A 1 -9.46 -5.12 -22.98
C MET A 1 -7.94 -4.90 -23.05
N SER A 2 -7.41 -3.94 -23.84
CA SER A 2 -5.97 -3.93 -24.19
C SER A 2 -5.11 -2.84 -23.51
N GLN A 3 -5.69 -1.92 -22.72
CA GLN A 3 -4.94 -0.78 -22.17
C GLN A 3 -4.46 -0.98 -20.72
N ASN A 4 -5.05 -1.90 -19.96
CA ASN A 4 -4.68 -2.11 -18.56
C ASN A 4 -3.39 -2.94 -18.43
N ASP A 5 -3.16 -3.87 -19.34
CA ASP A 5 -1.98 -4.74 -19.35
C ASP A 5 -0.70 -4.00 -19.77
N THR A 6 -0.82 -3.00 -20.67
CA THR A 6 0.33 -2.19 -21.11
C THR A 6 0.87 -1.31 -19.98
N ASN A 7 -0.01 -0.74 -19.15
CA ASN A 7 0.39 0.16 -18.07
C ASN A 7 1.09 -0.58 -16.90
N ALA A 8 0.62 -1.79 -16.57
CA ALA A 8 1.25 -2.63 -15.55
C ALA A 8 2.65 -3.12 -15.98
N THR A 9 2.81 -3.46 -17.27
CA THR A 9 4.09 -3.93 -17.83
C THR A 9 5.14 -2.81 -17.85
N ASN A 10 4.73 -1.59 -18.21
CA ASN A 10 5.63 -0.43 -18.22
C ASN A 10 6.13 -0.09 -16.81
N ASN A 11 5.24 -0.03 -15.82
CA ASN A 11 5.63 0.30 -14.44
C ASN A 11 6.59 -0.75 -13.85
N SER A 12 6.42 -2.04 -14.16
CA SER A 12 7.38 -3.07 -13.72
C SER A 12 8.77 -2.88 -14.34
N SER A 13 8.83 -2.48 -15.61
CA SER A 13 10.09 -2.19 -16.30
C SER A 13 10.77 -0.93 -15.75
N ASP A 14 10.00 0.11 -15.46
CA ASP A 14 10.50 1.36 -14.88
C ASP A 14 11.08 1.13 -13.48
N LYS A 15 10.43 0.31 -12.65
CA LYS A 15 10.93 -0.09 -11.34
C LYS A 15 12.25 -0.84 -11.41
N HIS A 16 12.36 -1.81 -12.33
CA HIS A 16 13.59 -2.57 -12.51
C HIS A 16 14.74 -1.67 -13.00
N THR A 17 14.45 -0.76 -13.92
CA THR A 17 15.41 0.24 -14.41
C THR A 17 15.88 1.16 -13.27
N LEU A 18 14.97 1.58 -12.39
CA LEU A 18 15.30 2.38 -11.22
C LEU A 18 16.20 1.61 -10.25
N GLU A 19 15.89 0.33 -9.98
CA GLU A 19 16.71 -0.55 -9.15
C GLU A 19 18.13 -0.68 -9.70
N ASP A 20 18.27 -0.95 -10.99
CA ASP A 20 19.57 -1.07 -11.65
C ASP A 20 20.39 0.23 -11.53
N HIS A 21 19.76 1.39 -11.71
CA HIS A 21 20.43 2.68 -11.54
C HIS A 21 20.82 2.98 -10.09
N ILE A 22 20.03 2.56 -9.10
CA ILE A 22 20.39 2.65 -7.68
C ILE A 22 21.63 1.82 -7.41
N VAL A 23 21.62 0.54 -7.79
CA VAL A 23 22.74 -0.39 -7.56
C VAL A 23 24.01 0.11 -8.25
N LYS A 24 23.89 0.56 -9.51
CA LYS A 24 25.01 1.13 -10.26
C LYS A 24 25.61 2.37 -9.59
N SER A 25 24.75 3.28 -9.10
CA SER A 25 25.21 4.50 -8.42
C SER A 25 25.95 4.16 -7.12
N LEU A 26 25.42 3.23 -6.31
CA LEU A 26 26.07 2.76 -5.09
C LEU A 26 27.43 2.12 -5.39
N TRP A 27 27.50 1.28 -6.43
CA TRP A 27 28.74 0.64 -6.84
C TRP A 27 29.81 1.65 -7.29
N GLN A 28 29.44 2.62 -8.11
CA GLN A 28 30.36 3.67 -8.56
C GLN A 28 30.81 4.59 -7.41
N GLY A 29 29.94 4.87 -6.45
CA GLY A 29 30.31 5.60 -5.23
C GLY A 29 31.37 4.84 -4.42
N HIS A 30 31.22 3.53 -4.28
CA HIS A 30 32.21 2.69 -3.61
C HIS A 30 33.53 2.57 -4.40
N GLU A 31 33.46 2.46 -5.73
CA GLU A 31 34.66 2.46 -6.57
C GLU A 31 35.43 3.78 -6.46
N LEU A 32 34.71 4.91 -6.37
CA LEU A 32 35.30 6.21 -6.13
C LEU A 32 35.96 6.29 -4.74
N GLU A 33 35.32 5.75 -3.70
CA GLU A 33 35.89 5.65 -2.35
C GLU A 33 37.23 4.88 -2.36
N GLN A 34 37.27 3.70 -2.98
CA GLN A 34 38.49 2.90 -3.10
C GLN A 34 39.59 3.66 -3.85
N GLN A 35 39.24 4.33 -4.95
CA GLN A 35 40.20 5.12 -5.74
C GLN A 35 40.78 6.29 -4.96
N VAL A 36 40.00 6.92 -4.09
CA VAL A 36 40.46 8.00 -3.20
C VAL A 36 41.36 7.45 -2.09
N GLN A 37 41.05 6.26 -1.57
CA GLN A 37 41.85 5.62 -0.52
C GLN A 37 43.26 5.26 -1.01
N ASP A 38 43.39 4.76 -2.25
CA ASP A 38 44.66 4.35 -2.85
C ASP A 38 45.21 5.38 -3.86
N PHE A 39 44.95 6.67 -3.60
CA PHE A 39 45.30 7.74 -4.53
C PHE A 39 46.82 7.86 -4.78
N SER A 40 47.19 8.08 -6.04
CA SER A 40 48.54 8.45 -6.49
C SER A 40 48.46 9.46 -7.63
N GLU A 41 49.54 10.19 -7.90
CA GLU A 41 49.58 11.18 -9.00
C GLU A 41 49.27 10.53 -10.36
N ASP A 42 49.73 9.29 -10.57
CA ASP A 42 49.46 8.51 -11.79
C ASP A 42 47.98 8.15 -11.95
N SER A 43 47.22 8.11 -10.86
CA SER A 43 45.82 7.67 -10.84
C SER A 43 44.81 8.85 -10.89
N GLN A 44 45.32 10.09 -10.97
CA GLN A 44 44.51 11.31 -11.00
C GLN A 44 43.52 11.35 -12.17
N GLN A 45 43.93 10.97 -13.37
CA GLN A 45 43.04 10.98 -14.53
C GLN A 45 41.92 9.95 -14.39
N LEU A 46 42.24 8.77 -13.85
CA LEU A 46 41.25 7.73 -13.55
C LEU A 46 40.25 8.19 -12.48
N LEU A 47 40.71 8.89 -11.43
CA LEU A 47 39.84 9.46 -10.41
C LEU A 47 38.81 10.44 -11.01
N PHE A 48 39.25 11.33 -11.91
CA PHE A 48 38.34 12.26 -12.58
C PHE A 48 37.31 11.53 -13.46
N GLU A 49 37.72 10.50 -14.17
CA GLU A 49 36.81 9.66 -14.95
C GLU A 49 35.75 9.00 -14.05
N ARG A 50 36.15 8.41 -12.92
CA ARG A 50 35.22 7.78 -11.96
C ARG A 50 34.26 8.77 -11.34
N MET A 51 34.73 9.98 -11.01
CA MET A 51 33.88 11.04 -10.48
C MET A 51 32.82 11.47 -11.51
N ASN A 52 33.21 11.66 -12.77
CA ASN A 52 32.26 11.98 -13.84
C ASN A 52 31.25 10.85 -14.04
N ASN A 53 31.71 9.60 -14.08
CA ASN A 53 30.84 8.43 -14.19
C ASN A 53 29.81 8.35 -13.04
N PHE A 54 30.20 8.72 -11.82
CA PHE A 54 29.30 8.78 -10.67
C PHE A 54 28.29 9.93 -10.78
N VAL A 55 28.71 11.11 -11.26
CA VAL A 55 27.79 12.22 -11.53
C VAL A 55 26.76 11.83 -12.60
N ASP A 56 27.20 11.14 -13.65
CA ASP A 56 26.32 10.66 -14.72
C ASP A 56 25.31 9.61 -14.20
N SER A 57 25.72 8.69 -13.32
CA SER A 57 24.76 7.73 -12.74
C SER A 57 23.74 8.37 -11.81
N LEU A 58 24.13 9.38 -11.02
CA LEU A 58 23.16 10.15 -10.22
C LEU A 58 22.15 10.89 -11.11
N THR A 59 22.56 11.33 -12.29
CA THR A 59 21.67 11.96 -13.28
C THR A 59 20.67 10.93 -13.81
N HIS A 60 21.13 9.76 -14.26
CA HIS A 60 20.25 8.68 -14.71
C HIS A 60 19.33 8.13 -13.62
N LEU A 61 19.82 8.05 -12.38
CA LEU A 61 19.01 7.69 -11.23
C LEU A 61 17.86 8.68 -11.02
N ARG A 62 18.15 9.99 -11.11
CA ARG A 62 17.13 11.03 -10.99
C ARG A 62 16.09 10.97 -12.11
N GLU A 63 16.52 10.74 -13.35
CA GLU A 63 15.63 10.58 -14.50
C GLU A 63 14.71 9.37 -14.31
N SER A 64 15.28 8.22 -13.95
CA SER A 64 14.52 6.97 -13.71
C SER A 64 13.58 7.07 -12.51
N ALA A 65 13.96 7.84 -11.47
CA ALA A 65 13.08 8.08 -10.33
C ALA A 65 11.87 8.94 -10.72
N SER A 66 12.02 9.85 -11.69
CA SER A 66 10.93 10.70 -12.16
C SER A 66 9.92 9.98 -13.05
N SER A 67 10.33 8.94 -13.77
CA SER A 67 9.43 8.10 -14.57
C SER A 67 8.71 7.03 -13.73
N THR A 68 9.25 6.69 -12.56
CA THR A 68 8.72 5.62 -11.72
C THR A 68 7.65 6.15 -10.76
N THR A 69 6.42 5.65 -10.87
CA THR A 69 5.32 5.98 -9.95
C THR A 69 5.21 4.93 -8.84
N ILE A 70 5.74 5.25 -7.65
CA ILE A 70 5.64 4.43 -6.43
C ILE A 70 5.11 5.30 -5.29
N GLU A 71 4.09 4.80 -4.59
CA GLU A 71 3.64 5.37 -3.32
C GLU A 71 4.22 4.54 -2.17
N VAL A 72 4.89 5.21 -1.24
CA VAL A 72 5.51 4.59 -0.07
C VAL A 72 4.86 5.16 1.19
N PRO A 73 4.31 4.33 2.08
CA PRO A 73 3.82 4.79 3.38
C PRO A 73 4.94 5.47 4.16
N VAL A 74 4.66 6.64 4.76
CA VAL A 74 5.67 7.40 5.53
C VAL A 74 6.19 6.58 6.70
N GLU A 75 5.35 5.74 7.32
CA GLU A 75 5.79 4.86 8.40
C GLU A 75 6.78 3.78 7.94
N LEU A 76 6.71 3.37 6.67
CA LEU A 76 7.66 2.41 6.11
C LEU A 76 9.05 3.04 5.95
N LEU A 77 9.13 4.33 5.62
CA LEU A 77 10.41 5.05 5.58
C LEU A 77 11.12 5.01 6.94
N ALA A 78 10.37 5.20 8.04
CA ALA A 78 10.94 5.14 9.37
C ALA A 78 11.47 3.73 9.74
N VAL A 79 10.90 2.66 9.19
CA VAL A 79 11.40 1.28 9.37
C VAL A 79 12.74 1.11 8.65
N VAL A 80 12.83 1.62 7.41
CA VAL A 80 14.08 1.61 6.63
C VAL A 80 15.18 2.44 7.31
N ASP A 81 14.86 3.64 7.81
CA ASP A 81 15.82 4.52 8.48
C ASP A 81 16.42 3.89 9.76
N ARG A 82 15.69 3.00 10.42
CA ARG A 82 16.18 2.25 11.58
C ARG A 82 16.99 1.00 11.20
N GLY A 83 17.06 0.65 9.92
CA GLY A 83 17.70 -0.57 9.43
C GLY A 83 16.89 -1.84 9.76
N GLU A 84 15.61 -1.71 10.03
CA GLU A 84 14.70 -2.85 10.25
C GLU A 84 14.22 -3.42 8.91
N ASN A 85 13.79 -4.69 8.90
CA ASN A 85 13.25 -5.30 7.69
C ASN A 85 11.86 -4.69 7.34
N PRO A 86 11.70 -4.04 6.18
CA PRO A 86 10.42 -3.45 5.76
C PRO A 86 9.30 -4.48 5.57
N ASP A 87 9.61 -5.76 5.33
CA ASP A 87 8.59 -6.80 5.18
C ASP A 87 7.81 -7.03 6.48
N LEU A 88 8.44 -6.82 7.64
CA LEU A 88 7.77 -6.94 8.94
C LEU A 88 6.67 -5.89 9.11
N PHE A 89 6.82 -4.71 8.49
CA PHE A 89 5.77 -3.70 8.46
C PHE A 89 4.55 -4.21 7.69
N SER A 90 4.75 -4.79 6.51
CA SER A 90 3.68 -5.37 5.70
C SER A 90 2.93 -6.48 6.44
N VAL A 91 3.67 -7.36 7.11
CA VAL A 91 3.10 -8.42 7.96
C VAL A 91 2.27 -7.82 9.10
N SER A 92 2.82 -6.86 9.84
CA SER A 92 2.11 -6.22 10.96
C SER A 92 0.82 -5.52 10.51
N ARG A 93 0.84 -4.86 9.36
CA ARG A 93 -0.37 -4.24 8.78
C ARG A 93 -1.42 -5.28 8.41
N PHE A 94 -1.00 -6.41 7.86
CA PHE A 94 -1.91 -7.51 7.54
C PHE A 94 -2.54 -8.12 8.80
N GLU A 95 -1.75 -8.38 9.83
CA GLU A 95 -2.23 -8.86 11.13
C GLU A 95 -3.22 -7.88 11.75
N GLN A 96 -2.91 -6.59 11.74
CA GLN A 96 -3.78 -5.54 12.25
C GLN A 96 -5.12 -5.46 11.48
N CYS A 97 -5.10 -5.72 10.16
CA CYS A 97 -6.31 -5.82 9.35
C CYS A 97 -7.16 -7.03 9.77
N ILE A 98 -6.55 -8.18 10.04
CA ILE A 98 -7.25 -9.38 10.52
C ILE A 98 -7.91 -9.09 11.87
N GLU A 99 -7.16 -8.55 12.83
CA GLU A 99 -7.67 -8.21 14.16
C GLU A 99 -8.85 -7.24 14.08
N ARG A 100 -8.72 -6.18 13.28
CA ARG A 100 -9.81 -5.21 13.06
C ARG A 100 -11.03 -5.84 12.40
N ASN A 101 -10.83 -6.74 11.44
CA ASN A 101 -11.92 -7.44 10.79
C ASN A 101 -12.68 -8.32 11.79
N GLN A 102 -11.96 -9.10 12.59
CA GLN A 102 -12.56 -9.95 13.63
C GLN A 102 -13.31 -9.12 14.69
N ALA A 103 -12.70 -8.03 15.17
CA ALA A 103 -13.34 -7.13 16.12
C ALA A 103 -14.61 -6.50 15.54
N THR A 104 -14.58 -6.07 14.28
CA THR A 104 -15.76 -5.52 13.59
C THR A 104 -16.85 -6.56 13.44
N LYS A 105 -16.50 -7.79 13.03
CA LYS A 105 -17.45 -8.91 12.94
C LYS A 105 -18.09 -9.19 14.30
N GLY A 106 -17.31 -9.24 15.38
CA GLY A 106 -17.82 -9.42 16.74
C GLY A 106 -18.80 -8.32 17.15
N ARG A 107 -18.48 -7.05 16.88
CA ARG A 107 -19.38 -5.91 17.12
C ARG A 107 -20.70 -6.03 16.36
N VAL A 108 -20.64 -6.43 15.09
CA VAL A 108 -21.84 -6.64 14.27
C VAL A 108 -22.69 -7.78 14.82
N THR A 109 -22.07 -8.89 15.25
CA THR A 109 -22.78 -10.02 15.86
C THR A 109 -23.50 -9.59 17.14
N VAL A 110 -22.81 -8.93 18.07
CA VAL A 110 -23.41 -8.47 19.33
C VAL A 110 -24.54 -7.48 19.08
N LEU A 111 -24.40 -6.57 18.10
CA LEU A 111 -25.46 -5.62 17.77
C LEU A 111 -26.70 -6.32 17.21
N LYS A 112 -26.53 -7.38 16.40
CA LYS A 112 -27.64 -8.20 15.91
C LYS A 112 -28.34 -8.93 17.06
N GLU A 113 -27.59 -9.60 17.91
CA GLU A 113 -28.13 -10.31 19.09
C GLU A 113 -28.88 -9.36 20.03
N PHE A 114 -28.36 -8.15 20.24
CA PHE A 114 -29.03 -7.12 21.01
C PHE A 114 -30.32 -6.65 20.36
N SER A 115 -30.30 -6.40 19.03
CA SER A 115 -31.49 -6.02 18.28
C SER A 115 -32.58 -7.10 18.33
N ASP A 116 -32.21 -8.36 18.23
CA ASP A 116 -33.14 -9.48 18.27
C ASP A 116 -33.75 -9.63 19.68
N SER A 117 -32.92 -9.52 20.72
CA SER A 117 -33.37 -9.54 22.12
C SER A 117 -34.33 -8.38 22.44
N LEU A 118 -34.03 -7.18 21.94
CA LEU A 118 -34.88 -6.00 22.10
C LEU A 118 -36.23 -6.19 21.40
N LEU A 119 -36.22 -6.79 20.21
CA LEU A 119 -37.44 -7.08 19.46
C LEU A 119 -38.32 -8.09 20.21
N ASP A 120 -37.73 -9.10 20.81
CA ASP A 120 -38.49 -10.09 21.59
C ASP A 120 -39.10 -9.49 22.86
N ALA A 121 -38.34 -8.65 23.59
CA ALA A 121 -38.89 -7.90 24.71
C ALA A 121 -40.03 -6.94 24.29
N ALA A 122 -39.90 -6.31 23.11
CA ALA A 122 -40.93 -5.44 22.57
C ALA A 122 -42.21 -6.21 22.19
N LYS A 123 -42.10 -7.43 21.64
CA LYS A 123 -43.26 -8.29 21.34
C LYS A 123 -44.03 -8.69 22.60
N GLU A 124 -43.33 -8.90 23.71
CA GLU A 124 -43.96 -9.24 24.99
C GLU A 124 -44.69 -8.03 25.60
N ALA A 125 -44.06 -6.85 25.57
CA ALA A 125 -44.63 -5.64 26.18
C ALA A 125 -45.69 -4.93 25.30
N PHE A 126 -45.53 -4.93 23.97
CA PHE A 126 -46.31 -4.16 23.00
C PHE A 126 -46.53 -4.96 21.69
N PRO A 127 -47.39 -5.99 21.70
CA PRO A 127 -47.50 -6.94 20.60
C PRO A 127 -47.98 -6.32 19.28
N SER A 128 -48.93 -5.37 19.32
CA SER A 128 -49.48 -4.75 18.10
C SER A 128 -48.46 -3.84 17.40
N GLU A 129 -47.71 -3.07 18.17
CA GLU A 129 -46.67 -2.16 17.69
C GLU A 129 -45.44 -2.92 17.17
N ALA A 130 -45.07 -4.04 17.82
CA ALA A 130 -43.98 -4.88 17.38
C ALA A 130 -44.27 -5.54 16.01
N GLU A 131 -45.49 -5.99 15.76
CA GLU A 131 -45.91 -6.53 14.45
C GLU A 131 -45.80 -5.47 13.33
N GLN A 132 -46.23 -4.23 13.61
CA GLN A 132 -46.09 -3.12 12.66
C GLN A 132 -44.62 -2.81 12.35
N TYR A 133 -43.75 -2.80 13.36
CA TYR A 133 -42.31 -2.59 13.18
C TYR A 133 -41.65 -3.70 12.34
N VAL A 134 -42.00 -4.98 12.57
CA VAL A 134 -41.46 -6.10 11.78
C VAL A 134 -41.89 -5.99 10.32
N ALA A 135 -43.14 -5.63 10.04
CA ALA A 135 -43.64 -5.43 8.69
C ALA A 135 -42.89 -4.27 7.97
N LEU A 136 -42.71 -3.14 8.66
CA LEU A 136 -41.92 -2.00 8.17
C LEU A 136 -40.47 -2.39 7.87
N ARG A 137 -39.80 -3.08 8.82
CA ARG A 137 -38.42 -3.54 8.65
C ARG A 137 -38.26 -4.48 7.44
N LYS A 138 -39.18 -5.43 7.29
CA LYS A 138 -39.16 -6.37 6.15
C LYS A 138 -39.33 -5.65 4.81
N SER A 139 -40.25 -4.68 4.73
CA SER A 139 -40.42 -3.85 3.53
C SER A 139 -39.19 -2.99 3.21
N ALA A 140 -38.49 -2.48 4.23
CA ALA A 140 -37.25 -1.72 4.07
C ALA A 140 -36.08 -2.59 3.60
N GLU A 141 -35.94 -3.81 4.14
CA GLU A 141 -34.93 -4.79 3.70
C GLU A 141 -35.18 -5.26 2.26
N GLU A 142 -36.43 -5.44 1.84
CA GLU A 142 -36.82 -5.75 0.46
C GLU A 142 -36.54 -4.58 -0.49
N THR A 143 -36.77 -3.33 -0.05
CA THR A 143 -36.46 -2.13 -0.87
C THR A 143 -34.95 -1.91 -1.01
N ALA A 144 -34.16 -2.22 0.02
CA ALA A 144 -32.70 -2.09 0.00
C ALA A 144 -31.98 -3.15 -0.85
N GLN A 145 -32.61 -4.29 -1.13
CA GLN A 145 -32.05 -5.33 -2.02
C GLN A 145 -32.30 -5.08 -3.52
N VAL A 146 -33.22 -4.17 -3.89
CA VAL A 146 -33.55 -3.86 -5.30
C VAL A 146 -32.64 -2.75 -5.87
N GLU A 147 -31.93 -1.99 -5.03
CA GLU A 147 -30.93 -0.99 -5.45
C GLU A 147 -29.51 -1.51 -5.14
N PRO A 148 -28.92 -2.33 -6.03
CA PRO A 148 -27.80 -1.78 -6.79
C PRO A 148 -27.70 -2.40 -8.20
N SER A 149 -28.23 -1.73 -9.21
CA SER A 149 -27.83 -1.93 -10.60
C SER A 149 -28.30 -0.78 -11.50
N GLN A 150 -27.70 0.39 -11.30
CA GLN A 150 -27.52 1.31 -12.43
C GLN A 150 -26.03 1.56 -12.62
N PRO A 151 -25.43 1.09 -13.74
CA PRO A 151 -24.11 1.55 -14.13
C PRO A 151 -24.24 3.04 -14.49
N ALA A 152 -23.45 3.88 -13.83
CA ALA A 152 -23.27 5.26 -14.25
C ALA A 152 -22.83 5.29 -15.72
N SER A 153 -23.60 6.00 -16.55
CA SER A 153 -23.22 6.35 -17.93
C SER A 153 -22.19 7.47 -17.95
#